data_AF-A0A2V1B222-F1
#
_entry.id   AF-A0A2V1B222-F1
#
_cell.length_a   1.000
_cell.length_b   1.000
_cell.length_c   1.000
_cell.angle_alpha   90.00
_cell.angle_beta   90.00
_cell.angle_gamma   90.00
#
_symmetry.space_group_name_H-M   'P 1'
#
loop_
_entity.id
_entity.type
_entity.pdbx_description
1 polymer ?
#
loop_
_entity_poly.entity_id
_entity_poly.type
_entity_poly.pdbx_seq_one_letter_code
_entity_poly.pdbx_strand_id
1 'polypeptide(L)'
;LFVFVNKLFINNKDLSFQLGYVMILRNETLGSLLYRDNSFTLKRNLLYIFNIKSKRVIRSVLILKIYNIINSVNIAIAVNNMIKKITK
;
A
#
# COMPACT_ATOMS: atom_id res chain seq x y z
N LEU A 1 10.60 -3.02 1.17
CA LEU A 1 9.27 -2.48 1.51
C LEU A 1 8.38 -2.60 0.28
N PHE A 2 7.24 -3.27 0.40
CA PHE A 2 6.25 -3.40 -0.67
C PHE A 2 4.95 -2.73 -0.22
N VAL A 3 4.35 -1.91 -1.08
CA VAL A 3 3.04 -1.30 -0.81
C VAL A 3 2.08 -1.73 -1.89
N PHE A 4 1.06 -2.47 -1.50
CA PHE A 4 -0.04 -2.85 -2.36
C PHE A 4 -1.23 -1.94 -2.08
N VAL A 5 -1.86 -1.50 -3.16
CA VAL A 5 -2.94 -0.52 -3.08
C VAL A 5 -4.14 -1.10 -3.77
N ASN A 6 -5.26 -1.15 -3.05
CA ASN A 6 -6.51 -1.55 -3.64
C ASN A 6 -7.61 -0.54 -3.32
N LYS A 7 -8.54 -0.38 -4.26
CA LYS A 7 -9.74 0.42 -4.01
C LYS A 7 -10.87 -0.54 -3.65
N LEU A 8 -11.57 -0.26 -2.56
CA LEU A 8 -12.84 -0.92 -2.26
C LEU A 8 -13.97 0.09 -2.45
N PHE A 9 -14.86 -0.19 -3.41
CA PHE A 9 -16.10 0.55 -3.55
C PHE A 9 -17.14 -0.10 -2.66
N ILE A 10 -17.53 0.58 -1.60
CA ILE A 10 -18.64 0.13 -0.76
C ILE A 10 -19.85 0.96 -1.17
N ASN A 11 -20.82 0.31 -1.81
CA ASN A 11 -22.05 0.94 -2.29
C ASN A 11 -23.00 1.23 -1.12
N ASN A 12 -22.56 2.08 -0.20
CA ASN A 12 -23.38 2.57 0.91
C ASN A 12 -24.22 3.76 0.42
N LYS A 13 -25.38 3.99 1.04
CA LYS A 13 -26.30 5.12 0.74
C LYS A 13 -25.59 6.47 0.57
N ASP A 14 -24.45 6.64 1.23
CA ASP A 14 -23.67 7.88 1.24
C ASP A 14 -22.65 8.02 0.09
N LEU A 15 -22.61 7.06 -0.87
CA LEU A 15 -21.63 7.01 -1.98
C LEU A 15 -20.17 7.21 -1.51
N SER A 16 -19.86 6.74 -0.30
CA SER A 16 -18.55 6.96 0.31
C SER A 16 -17.52 6.01 -0.27
N PHE A 17 -16.36 6.54 -0.66
CA PHE A 17 -15.26 5.70 -1.13
C PHE A 17 -14.32 5.32 0.02
N GLN A 18 -13.88 4.06 0.04
CA GLN A 18 -12.86 3.60 0.97
C GLN A 18 -11.61 3.16 0.20
N LEU A 19 -10.47 3.66 0.67
CA LEU A 19 -9.16 3.39 0.09
C LEU A 19 -8.45 2.39 0.98
N GLY A 20 -8.19 1.20 0.46
CA GLY A 20 -7.52 0.14 1.19
C GLY A 20 -6.05 0.05 0.81
N TYR A 21 -5.21 -0.11 1.82
CA TYR A 21 -3.78 -0.28 1.65
C TYR A 21 -3.34 -1.51 2.40
N VAL A 22 -2.51 -2.31 1.74
CA VAL A 22 -1.80 -3.44 2.35
C VAL A 22 -0.32 -3.17 2.15
N MET A 23 0.36 -2.86 3.24
CA MET A 23 1.78 -2.61 3.25
C MET A 23 2.51 -3.81 3.85
N ILE A 24 3.56 -4.26 3.19
CA ILE A 24 4.37 -5.40 3.59
C ILE A 24 5.81 -4.94 3.78
N LEU A 25 6.26 -4.98 5.04
CA LEU A 25 7.65 -4.79 5.42
C LEU A 25 8.36 -6.14 5.40
N ARG A 26 9.23 -6.30 4.41
CA ARG A 26 10.03 -7.51 4.24
C ARG A 26 11.35 -7.38 4.99
N ASN A 27 11.72 -8.42 5.73
CA ASN A 27 12.98 -8.47 6.50
C ASN A 27 14.14 -9.14 5.72
N GLU A 28 13.87 -9.65 4.52
CA GLU A 28 14.82 -10.44 3.74
C GLU A 28 15.75 -9.54 2.90
N THR A 29 17.03 -9.90 2.82
CA THR A 29 18.09 -9.13 2.14
C THR A 29 18.07 -9.32 0.63
N LEU A 30 18.62 -8.36 -0.13
CA LEU A 30 18.67 -8.37 -1.61
C LEU A 30 19.19 -9.69 -2.22
N GLY A 31 20.10 -10.40 -1.55
CA GLY A 31 20.66 -11.68 -2.02
C GLY A 31 19.76 -12.90 -1.83
N SER A 32 18.66 -12.79 -1.09
CA SER A 32 17.69 -13.88 -0.84
C SER A 32 16.52 -13.88 -1.84
N LEU A 33 16.48 -12.90 -2.75
CA LEU A 33 15.53 -12.86 -3.85
C LEU A 33 15.90 -13.91 -4.90
N LEU A 34 15.48 -15.15 -4.65
CA LEU A 34 15.29 -16.10 -5.73
C LEU A 34 14.09 -15.61 -6.55
N TYR A 35 14.33 -14.69 -7.49
CA TYR A 35 13.44 -14.44 -8.61
C TYR A 35 13.47 -15.69 -9.50
N ARG A 36 12.83 -16.76 -9.05
CA ARG A 36 12.48 -17.89 -9.90
C ARG A 36 11.03 -17.68 -10.33
N ASP A 37 10.82 -17.67 -11.64
CA ASP A 37 9.50 -17.71 -12.26
C ASP A 37 8.57 -16.55 -11.93
N ASN A 38 9.08 -15.30 -11.99
CA ASN A 38 8.31 -14.05 -11.75
C ASN A 38 7.54 -14.02 -10.41
N SER A 39 7.89 -14.92 -9.50
CA SER A 39 7.25 -15.07 -8.20
C SER A 39 8.23 -14.69 -7.11
N PHE A 40 7.71 -14.20 -6.00
CA PHE A 40 8.49 -13.97 -4.80
C PHE A 40 7.74 -14.54 -3.62
N THR A 41 8.47 -15.24 -2.75
CA THR A 41 7.93 -15.73 -1.49
C THR A 41 8.23 -14.74 -0.37
N LEU A 42 7.22 -14.49 0.46
CA LEU A 42 7.29 -13.58 1.59
C LEU A 42 7.31 -14.42 2.87
N LYS A 43 8.47 -14.63 3.49
CA LYS A 43 8.56 -15.33 4.80
C LYS A 43 8.92 -14.34 5.91
N ARG A 44 8.20 -14.42 7.04
CA ARG A 44 8.43 -13.60 8.26
C ARG A 44 8.41 -12.08 8.01
N ASN A 45 7.35 -11.60 7.36
CA ASN A 45 7.18 -10.18 7.04
C ASN A 45 6.12 -9.53 7.93
N LEU A 46 6.28 -8.24 8.21
CA LEU A 46 5.28 -7.46 8.93
C LEU A 46 4.27 -6.93 7.92
N LEU A 47 3.02 -7.36 8.08
CA LEU A 47 1.89 -6.95 7.25
C LEU A 47 1.08 -5.90 8.01
N TYR A 48 0.92 -4.74 7.38
CA TYR A 48 0.16 -3.62 7.92
C TYR A 48 -0.98 -3.28 6.94
N ILE A 49 -2.22 -3.43 7.39
CA ILE A 49 -3.41 -3.10 6.61
C ILE A 49 -4.06 -1.87 7.22
N PHE A 50 -4.39 -0.89 6.40
CA PHE A 50 -5.17 0.26 6.83
C PHE A 50 -6.12 0.73 5.74
N ASN A 51 -7.30 1.19 6.14
CA ASN A 51 -8.31 1.73 5.25
C ASN A 51 -8.58 3.21 5.56
N ILE A 52 -8.44 4.07 4.56
CA ILE A 52 -8.75 5.49 4.66
C ILE A 52 -10.11 5.74 4.00
N LYS A 53 -11.07 6.27 4.76
CA LYS A 53 -12.35 6.70 4.20
C LYS A 53 -12.17 8.06 3.53
N SER A 54 -12.44 8.14 2.22
CA SER A 54 -12.50 9.43 1.52
C SER A 54 -13.90 10.02 1.71
N LYS A 55 -13.99 11.14 2.44
CA LYS A 55 -15.25 11.92 2.57
C LYS A 55 -15.61 12.65 1.27
N ARG A 56 -14.64 12.93 0.38
CA ARG A 56 -14.92 13.58 -0.90
C ARG A 56 -15.45 12.56 -1.89
N VAL A 57 -16.62 12.86 -2.44
CA VAL A 57 -17.20 12.16 -3.59
C VAL A 57 -16.31 12.45 -4.79
N ILE A 58 -15.26 11.65 -4.98
CA ILE A 58 -14.50 11.67 -6.22
C ILE A 58 -15.38 10.98 -7.26
N ARG A 59 -16.03 11.78 -8.10
CA ARG A 59 -17.02 11.33 -9.11
C ARG A 59 -16.51 10.19 -10.01
N SER A 60 -15.20 10.07 -10.20
CA SER A 60 -14.61 9.09 -11.11
C SER A 60 -13.77 8.05 -10.37
N VAL A 61 -14.06 6.78 -10.66
CA VAL A 61 -13.28 5.65 -10.13
C VAL A 61 -11.80 5.73 -10.53
N LEU A 62 -11.52 6.24 -11.73
CA LEU A 62 -10.17 6.43 -12.25
C LEU A 62 -9.36 7.47 -11.47
N ILE A 63 -9.96 8.63 -11.16
CA ILE A 63 -9.30 9.68 -10.38
C ILE A 63 -8.93 9.14 -9.00
N LEU A 64 -9.81 8.33 -8.41
CA LEU A 64 -9.53 7.71 -7.12
C LEU A 64 -8.37 6.70 -7.20
N LYS A 65 -8.22 5.99 -8.32
CA LYS A 65 -7.07 5.10 -8.55
C LYS A 65 -5.76 5.87 -8.62
N ILE A 66 -5.74 7.02 -9.30
CA ILE A 66 -4.56 7.90 -9.37
C ILE A 66 -4.23 8.46 -7.98
N TYR A 67 -5.24 8.97 -7.26
CA TYR A 67 -5.06 9.46 -5.89
C TYR A 67 -4.50 8.38 -4.96
N ASN A 68 -5.00 7.15 -5.09
CA ASN A 68 -4.52 6.00 -4.35
C ASN A 68 -3.04 5.70 -4.59
N ILE A 69 -2.61 5.71 -5.85
CA ILE A 69 -1.22 5.47 -6.21
C ILE A 69 -0.33 6.56 -5.60
N ILE A 70 -0.68 7.83 -5.76
CA ILE A 70 0.10 8.95 -5.21
C ILE A 70 0.22 8.84 -3.68
N ASN A 71 -0.90 8.60 -3.00
CA ASN A 71 -0.90 8.48 -1.54
C ASN A 71 -0.03 7.29 -1.07
N SER A 72 -0.08 6.17 -1.78
CA SER A 72 0.73 5.00 -1.45
C SER A 72 2.23 5.23 -1.62
N VAL A 73 2.64 5.97 -2.65
CA VAL A 73 4.04 6.35 -2.89
C VAL A 73 4.53 7.25 -1.76
N ASN A 74 3.74 8.24 -1.35
CA ASN A 74 4.10 9.11 -0.23
C ASN A 74 4.27 8.33 1.08
N ILE A 75 3.37 7.41 1.38
CA ILE A 75 3.48 6.54 2.57
C ILE A 75 4.72 5.65 2.48
N ALA A 76 4.99 5.06 1.31
CA ALA A 76 6.18 4.23 1.09
C ALA A 76 7.48 5.02 1.35
N ILE A 77 7.58 6.24 0.83
CA ILE A 77 8.72 7.14 1.03
C ILE A 77 8.86 7.48 2.52
N ALA A 78 7.77 7.89 3.17
CA ALA A 78 7.78 8.28 4.58
C ALA A 78 8.24 7.13 5.48
N VAL A 79 7.69 5.92 5.29
CA VAL A 79 8.08 4.77 6.10
C VAL A 79 9.50 4.30 5.78
N ASN A 80 9.91 4.32 4.51
CA ASN A 80 11.30 3.98 4.16
C ASN A 80 12.30 4.94 4.83
N ASN A 81 12.00 6.23 4.87
CA ASN A 81 12.82 7.23 5.56
C ASN A 81 12.81 7.00 7.08
N MET A 82 11.66 6.65 7.67
CA MET A 82 11.56 6.31 9.09
C MET A 82 12.40 5.08 9.43
N ILE A 83 12.30 4.00 8.65
CA ILE A 83 13.10 2.79 8.83
C ILE A 83 14.59 3.14 8.76
N LYS A 84 15.01 3.85 7.70
CA LYS A 84 16.40 4.29 7.53
C LYS A 84 16.91 5.10 8.72
N LYS A 85 16.05 5.89 9.36
CA LYS A 85 16.41 6.72 10.52
C LYS A 85 16.54 5.91 11.81
N ILE A 86 15.82 4.78 11.93
CA ILE A 86 15.85 3.92 13.13
C ILE A 86 16.94 2.84 13.00
N THR A 87 17.27 2.42 11.78
CA THR A 87 18.28 1.40 11.50
C THR A 87 19.68 1.97 11.22
N LYS A 88 19.83 3.30 11.12
CA LYS A 88 21.12 4.00 11.16
C LYS A 88 21.33 4.56 12.56
#